data_AF-A0A2N5H041-F1
#
_entry.id   AF-A0A2N5H041-F1
#
_cell.length_a   1.000
_cell.length_b   1.000
_cell.length_c   1.000
_cell.angle_alpha   90.00
_cell.angle_beta   90.00
_cell.angle_gamma   90.00
#
_symmetry.space_group_name_H-M   'P 1'
#
loop_
_entity.id
_entity.type
_entity.pdbx_description
1 polymer ?
#
loop_
_entity_poly.entity_id
_entity_poly.type
_entity_poly.pdbx_seq_one_letter_code
_entity_poly.pdbx_strand_id
1 'polypeptide(L)' 'MGLLAAAIAIGLAALGAGIGNGLIVSRTVEGIARQPEARGMLQTTMFIGVALVEAVPIIAVVIAFMVIGG' A
#
# COMPACT_ATOMS: atom_id res chain seq x y z
N MET A 1 -12.73 -22.95 -7.40
CA MET A 1 -13.13 -21.78 -6.58
C MET A 1 -11.95 -21.07 -5.92
N GLY A 2 -10.90 -21.77 -5.45
CA GLY A 2 -9.73 -21.14 -4.80
C GLY A 2 -9.00 -20.08 -5.64
N LEU A 3 -8.76 -20.35 -6.93
CA LEU A 3 -8.11 -19.39 -7.85
C LEU A 3 -8.91 -18.07 -8.01
N LEU A 4 -10.24 -18.17 -8.12
CA LEU A 4 -11.10 -16.99 -8.26
C LEU A 4 -11.13 -16.18 -6.95
N ALA A 5 -11.23 -16.84 -5.80
CA ALA A 5 -11.18 -16.19 -4.50
C ALA A 5 -9.82 -15.49 -4.26
N ALA A 6 -8.72 -16.14 -4.62
CA ALA A 6 -7.38 -15.58 -4.54
C ALA A 6 -7.21 -14.35 -5.45
N ALA A 7 -7.68 -14.43 -6.71
CA ALA A 7 -7.64 -13.31 -7.64
C ALA A 7 -8.44 -12.10 -7.14
N ILE A 8 -9.64 -12.32 -6.60
CA ILE A 8 -10.47 -11.25 -6.03
C ILE A 8 -9.80 -10.63 -4.80
N ALA A 9 -9.27 -11.45 -3.88
CA ALA A 9 -8.63 -10.97 -2.67
C ALA A 9 -7.39 -10.12 -2.99
N ILE A 10 -6.50 -10.60 -3.86
CA ILE A 10 -5.31 -9.84 -4.29
C ILE A 10 -5.74 -8.57 -5.04
N GLY A 11 -6.69 -8.68 -5.98
CA GLY A 11 -7.13 -7.54 -6.79
C GLY A 11 -7.71 -6.39 -5.96
N LEU A 12 -8.55 -6.71 -4.98
CA LEU A 12 -9.12 -5.71 -4.07
C LEU A 12 -8.06 -5.10 -3.14
N ALA A 13 -7.14 -5.91 -2.62
CA ALA A 13 -6.07 -5.42 -1.77
C ALA A 13 -5.10 -4.50 -2.55
N ALA A 14 -4.74 -4.87 -3.78
CA ALA A 14 -3.92 -4.05 -4.66
C ALA A 14 -4.59 -2.71 -5.02
N LEU A 15 -5.91 -2.71 -5.26
CA LEU A 15 -6.67 -1.49 -5.50
C LEU A 15 -6.65 -0.56 -4.29
N GLY A 16 -6.91 -1.11 -3.09
CA GLY A 16 -6.88 -0.34 -1.84
C GLY A 16 -5.50 0.28 -1.58
N ALA A 17 -4.43 -0.49 -1.78
CA ALA A 17 -3.06 0.02 -1.61
C ALA A 17 -2.67 1.04 -2.67
N GLY A 18 -3.05 0.83 -3.93
CA GLY A 18 -2.80 1.81 -5.00
C GLY A 18 -3.40 3.18 -4.67
N ILE A 19 -4.65 3.20 -4.19
CA ILE A 19 -5.34 4.44 -3.77
C ILE A 19 -4.67 5.04 -2.53
N GLY A 20 -4.40 4.22 -1.49
CA GLY A 20 -3.78 4.67 -0.25
C GLY A 20 -2.39 5.27 -0.46
N ASN A 21 -1.53 4.57 -1.21
CA ASN A 21 -0.18 5.04 -1.54
C ASN A 21 -0.23 6.30 -2.40
N GLY A 22 -1.12 6.36 -3.40
CA GLY A 22 -1.32 7.56 -4.21
C GLY A 22 -1.66 8.79 -3.37
N LEU A 23 -2.55 8.65 -2.40
CA LEU A 23 -2.90 9.72 -1.47
C LEU A 23 -1.72 10.11 -0.55
N ILE A 24 -1.03 9.13 0.05
CA ILE A 24 0.10 9.40 0.95
C ILE A 24 1.23 10.11 0.20
N VAL A 25 1.61 9.61 -0.97
CA VAL A 25 2.71 10.15 -1.77
C VAL A 25 2.35 11.55 -2.29
N SER A 26 1.15 11.75 -2.85
CA SER A 26 0.73 13.08 -3.33
C SER A 26 0.75 14.14 -2.23
N ARG A 27 0.20 13.83 -1.04
CA ARG A 27 0.25 14.74 0.12
C ARG A 27 1.66 15.02 0.61
N THR A 28 2.54 14.02 0.54
CA THR A 28 3.96 14.20 0.88
C THR A 28 4.64 15.14 -0.10
N VAL A 29 4.41 14.97 -1.40
CA VAL A 29 4.96 15.87 -2.45
C VAL A 29 4.43 17.29 -2.29
N GLU A 30 3.12 17.47 -2.06
CA GLU A 30 2.53 18.78 -1.76
C GLU A 30 3.15 19.43 -0.52
N GLY A 31 3.37 18.65 0.55
CA GLY A 31 4.01 19.11 1.77
C GLY A 31 5.45 19.57 1.55
N ILE A 32 6.23 18.79 0.80
CA ILE A 32 7.62 19.11 0.45
C ILE A 32 7.67 20.38 -0.40
N ALA A 33 6.75 20.53 -1.36
CA ALA A 33 6.68 21.73 -2.20
C ALA A 33 6.36 23.00 -1.40
N ARG A 34 5.53 22.88 -0.35
CA ARG A 34 5.20 24.00 0.55
C ARG A 34 6.33 24.31 1.54
N GLN A 35 7.03 23.29 2.03
CA GLN A 35 8.12 23.44 3.00
C GLN A 35 9.29 22.49 2.69
N PRO A 36 10.25 22.91 1.85
CA PRO A 36 11.37 22.07 1.42
C PRO A 36 12.27 21.59 2.57
N GLU A 37 12.42 22.41 3.62
CA GLU A 37 13.22 22.09 4.82
C GLU A 37 12.67 20.89 5.59
N ALA A 38 11.35 20.64 5.51
CA ALA A 38 10.70 19.53 6.19
C ALA A 38 10.80 18.19 5.43
N ARG A 39 11.49 18.15 4.28
CA ARG A 39 11.54 16.98 3.38
C ARG A 39 11.88 15.67 4.09
N GLY A 40 12.92 15.66 4.91
CA GLY A 40 13.36 14.43 5.58
C GLY A 40 12.30 13.86 6.53
N MET A 41 11.66 14.73 7.32
CA MET A 41 10.57 14.34 8.22
C MET A 41 9.36 13.84 7.43
N LEU A 42 8.94 14.57 6.39
CA LEU A 42 7.79 14.20 5.56
C LEU A 42 8.00 12.86 4.85
N GLN A 43 9.20 12.60 4.31
CA GLN A 43 9.53 11.31 3.71
C GLN A 43 9.53 10.17 4.73
N THR A 44 10.02 10.42 5.96
CA THR A 44 9.97 9.42 7.03
C THR A 44 8.52 9.04 7.36
N THR A 45 7.65 10.02 7.56
CA THR A 45 6.22 9.79 7.80
C THR A 45 5.55 9.11 6.61
N MET A 46 5.90 9.50 5.38
CA MET A 46 5.40 8.87 4.15
C MET A 46 5.72 7.37 4.13
N PHE A 47 6.98 6.97 4.39
CA PHE A 47 7.37 5.56 4.39
C PHE A 47 6.67 4.76 5.48
N ILE A 48 6.47 5.33 6.67
CA ILE A 48 5.68 4.69 7.73
C ILE A 48 4.24 4.48 7.25
N GLY A 49 3.62 5.51 6.65
CA GLY A 49 2.27 5.42 6.10
C GLY A 49 2.14 4.36 5.00
N VAL A 50 3.07 4.34 4.04
CA VAL A 50 3.10 3.34 2.97
C VAL A 50 3.28 1.93 3.54
N ALA A 51 4.17 1.74 4.51
CA ALA A 51 4.36 0.44 5.15
C ALA A 51 3.09 -0.08 5.84
N LEU A 52 2.32 0.82 6.46
CA LEU A 52 1.02 0.47 7.06
C LEU A 52 -0.03 0.12 6.00
N VAL A 53 -0.06 0.84 4.88
CA VAL A 53 -0.94 0.54 3.76
C VAL A 53 -0.61 -0.82 3.14
N GLU A 54 0.67 -1.15 3.00
CA GLU A 54 1.15 -2.41 2.40
C GLU A 54 0.92 -3.65 3.28
N ALA A 55 0.66 -3.50 4.58
CA ALA A 55 0.43 -4.64 5.47
C ALA A 55 -0.73 -5.53 5.01
N VAL A 56 -1.85 -4.94 4.58
CA VAL A 56 -3.04 -5.68 4.14
C VAL A 56 -2.83 -6.38 2.79
N PRO A 57 -2.28 -5.73 1.73
CA PRO A 57 -1.86 -6.39 0.49
C PRO A 57 -0.94 -7.59 0.71
N ILE A 58 0.08 -7.44 1.56
CA ILE A 58 1.01 -8.53 1.85
C ILE A 58 0.26 -9.73 2.45
N ILE A 59 -0.63 -9.48 3.42
CA ILE A 59 -1.46 -10.54 4.01
C ILE A 59 -2.35 -11.20 2.94
N ALA A 60 -2.99 -10.41 2.07
CA ALA A 60 -3.84 -10.93 0.99
C ALA A 60 -3.06 -11.82 0.01
N VAL A 61 -1.84 -11.43 -0.34
CA VAL A 61 -0.93 -12.23 -1.18
C VAL A 61 -0.53 -13.54 -0.48
N VAL A 62 -0.21 -13.50 0.82
CA VAL A 62 0.12 -14.70 1.61
C VAL A 62 -1.06 -15.68 1.62
N ILE A 63 -2.27 -15.20 1.90
CA ILE A 63 -3.49 -16.03 1.90
C ILE A 63 -3.73 -16.63 0.51
N ALA A 64 -3.58 -15.83 -0.54
CA ALA A 64 -3.74 -16.31 -1.91
C ALA A 64 -2.74 -17.41 -2.27
N PHE A 65 -1.48 -17.30 -1.85
CA PHE A 65 -0.49 -18.37 -2.04
C PHE A 65 -0.89 -19.66 -1.32
N MET A 66 -1.39 -19.57 -0.08
CA MET A 66 -1.88 -20.73 0.68
C MET A 66 -3.07 -21.41 0.00
N VAL A 67 -3.93 -20.66 -0.70
CA VAL A 67 -5.10 -21.19 -1.40
C VAL A 67 -4.76 -21.77 -2.78
N ILE A 68 -3.69 -21.30 -3.42
CA ILE A 68 -3.29 -21.71 -4.77
C ILE A 68 -2.30 -22.89 -4.75
N GLY A 69 -1.39 -22.93 -3.76
CA GLY A 69 -0.28 -23.89 -3.72
C GLY A 69 0.04 -24.47 -2.33
N GLY A 70 -0.87 -24.33 -1.36
CA GLY A 70 -0.85 -25.07 -0.10
C GLY A 70 -1.52 -26.44 -0.21
#